data_AF-A0A7C4I9V4-F1
#
_entry.id   AF-A0A7C4I9V4-F1
#
_cell.length_a   1.000
_cell.length_b   1.000
_cell.length_c   1.000
_cell.angle_alpha   90.00
_cell.angle_beta   90.00
_cell.angle_gamma   90.00
#
_symmetry.space_group_name_H-M   'P 1'
#
loop_
_entity.id
_entity.type
_entity.pdbx_description
1 polymer ?
#
loop_
_entity_poly.entity_id
_entity_poly.type
_entity_poly.pdbx_seq_one_letter_code
_entity_poly.pdbx_strand_id
1 'polypeptide(L)'
;MEAETLMKLGITAILLGIFLTAVGIIANVRKSKSEVGVVFLIGPIPIGFATSREALWTVLLITLLVLLMMLIYYLCLTNLWR
;
A
#
# COMPACT_ATOMS: atom_id res chain seq x y z
N MET A 1 -27.74 -0.11 11.63
CA MET A 1 -26.34 -0.23 12.09
C MET A 1 -25.84 1.17 12.37
N GLU A 2 -25.20 1.40 13.51
CA GLU A 2 -24.65 2.71 13.82
C GLU A 2 -23.45 3.03 12.93
N ALA A 3 -23.26 4.32 12.61
CA ALA A 3 -22.17 4.78 11.75
C ALA A 3 -20.79 4.35 12.27
N GLU A 4 -20.64 4.30 13.60
CA GLU A 4 -19.43 3.81 14.26
C GLU A 4 -19.13 2.35 13.92
N THR A 5 -20.16 1.49 13.89
CA THR A 5 -20.02 0.07 13.55
C THR A 5 -19.60 -0.09 12.09
N LEU A 6 -20.18 0.68 11.18
CA LEU A 6 -19.84 0.66 9.75
C LEU A 6 -18.39 1.11 9.51
N MET A 7 -17.94 2.16 10.22
CA MET A 7 -16.57 2.66 10.14
C MET A 7 -15.55 1.64 10.66
N LYS A 8 -15.83 1.01 11.81
CA LYS A 8 -14.98 -0.07 12.37
C LYS A 8 -14.87 -1.25 11.39
N LEU A 9 -15.98 -1.65 10.76
CA LEU A 9 -16.01 -2.71 9.76
C LEU A 9 -15.18 -2.36 8.52
N GLY A 10 -15.31 -1.13 8.01
CA GLY A 10 -14.54 -0.65 6.86
C GLY A 10 -13.03 -0.66 7.12
N ILE A 11 -12.60 -0.12 8.27
CA ILE A 11 -11.17 -0.12 8.65
C ILE A 11 -10.65 -1.55 8.83
N THR A 12 -11.43 -2.41 9.48
CA THR A 12 -11.06 -3.83 9.67
C THR A 12 -10.90 -4.54 8.33
N ALA A 13 -11.82 -4.32 7.39
CA ALA A 13 -11.76 -4.92 6.05
C ALA A 13 -10.52 -4.45 5.26
N ILE A 14 -10.15 -3.17 5.34
CA ILE A 14 -8.94 -2.63 4.72
C ILE A 14 -7.69 -3.28 5.30
N LEU A 15 -7.58 -3.33 6.63
CA LEU A 15 -6.44 -3.96 7.31
C LEU A 15 -6.31 -5.44 6.97
N LEU A 16 -7.44 -6.15 6.90
CA LEU A 16 -7.49 -7.56 6.53
C LEU A 16 -7.08 -7.79 5.08
N GLY A 17 -7.51 -6.91 4.15
CA GLY A 17 -7.08 -6.94 2.75
C GLY A 17 -5.57 -6.72 2.59
N ILE A 18 -5.00 -5.72 3.29
CA ILE A 18 -3.56 -5.47 3.29
C ILE A 18 -2.80 -6.67 3.86
N PHE A 19 -3.27 -7.23 4.97
CA PHE A 19 -2.66 -8.40 5.60
C PHE A 19 -2.65 -9.62 4.67
N LEU A 20 -3.80 -9.96 4.06
CA LEU A 20 -3.91 -11.08 3.12
C LEU A 20 -3.04 -10.88 1.88
N THR A 21 -2.91 -9.64 1.39
CA THR A 21 -2.05 -9.30 0.26
C THR A 21 -0.58 -9.53 0.62
N ALA A 22 -0.14 -9.07 1.80
CA ALA A 22 1.22 -9.29 2.30
C ALA A 22 1.53 -10.79 2.46
N VAL A 23 0.60 -11.56 3.03
CA VAL A 23 0.73 -13.02 3.17
C VAL A 23 0.80 -13.70 1.80
N GLY A 24 -0.04 -13.30 0.84
CA GLY A 24 -0.06 -13.86 -0.52
C GLY A 24 1.25 -13.61 -1.28
N ILE A 25 1.87 -12.45 -1.08
CA ILE A 25 3.19 -12.12 -1.63
C ILE A 25 4.25 -13.01 -1.00
N ILE A 26 4.32 -13.08 0.33
CA ILE A 26 5.32 -13.87 1.06
C ILE A 26 5.17 -15.37 0.72
N ALA A 27 3.95 -15.87 0.60
CA ALA A 27 3.68 -17.27 0.28
C ALA A 27 4.15 -17.66 -1.15
N ASN A 28 4.18 -16.72 -2.10
CA ASN A 28 4.59 -16.97 -3.49
C ASN A 28 6.08 -16.71 -3.78
N VAL A 29 6.83 -16.11 -2.85
CA VAL A 29 8.27 -15.79 -3.03
C VAL A 29 9.14 -17.02 -3.32
N ARG A 30 8.72 -18.24 -2.94
CA ARG A 30 9.58 -19.44 -3.01
C ARG A 30 9.75 -20.08 -4.40
N LYS A 31 9.05 -19.64 -5.46
CA LYS A 31 9.05 -20.34 -6.77
C LYS A 31 9.83 -19.68 -7.90
N SER A 32 10.39 -18.49 -7.72
CA SER A 32 11.27 -17.85 -8.71
C SER A 32 12.54 -17.35 -8.03
N LYS A 33 13.61 -17.07 -8.79
CA LYS A 33 14.64 -16.12 -8.34
C LYS A 33 13.94 -14.77 -8.17
N SER A 34 13.15 -14.60 -7.12
CA SER A 34 12.27 -13.46 -6.96
C SER A 34 13.11 -12.27 -6.60
N GLU A 35 13.11 -11.26 -7.46
CA GLU A 35 13.73 -9.99 -7.15
C GLU A 35 12.95 -9.35 -6.00
N VAL A 36 13.64 -9.08 -4.90
CA VAL A 36 13.04 -8.49 -3.70
C VAL A 36 13.28 -6.99 -3.77
N GLY A 37 12.21 -6.22 -3.61
CA GLY A 37 12.27 -4.78 -3.41
C GLY A 37 11.54 -4.39 -2.14
N VAL A 38 12.15 -3.49 -1.37
CA VAL A 38 11.61 -2.90 -0.14
C VAL A 38 11.61 -1.40 -0.32
N VAL A 39 10.53 -0.72 0.07
CA VAL A 39 10.47 0.74 0.11
C VAL A 39 10.18 1.19 1.53
N PHE A 40 10.96 2.17 1.99
CA PHE A 40 10.73 2.92 3.21
C PHE A 40 10.26 4.32 2.85
N LEU A 41 9.30 4.83 3.62
CA LEU A 41 8.86 6.22 3.51
C LEU A 41 9.49 7.02 4.64
N ILE A 42 10.38 7.96 4.29
CA ILE A 42 10.89 8.96 5.24
C ILE A 42 10.13 10.26 4.95
N GLY A 43 9.08 10.51 5.72
CA GLY A 43 8.09 11.52 5.34
C GLY A 43 7.41 11.16 4.01
N PRO A 44 7.11 12.13 3.13
CA PRO A 44 6.49 11.86 1.83
C PRO A 44 7.47 11.32 0.77
N ILE A 45 8.76 11.15 1.10
CA ILE A 45 9.79 10.75 0.15
C ILE A 45 9.97 9.23 0.20
N PRO A 46 9.64 8.50 -0.89
CA PRO A 46 9.88 7.06 -0.97
C PRO A 46 11.35 6.76 -1.26
N ILE A 47 11.97 5.93 -0.41
CA ILE A 47 13.33 5.42 -0.57
C ILE A 47 13.23 3.90 -0.78
N GLY A 48 13.55 3.46 -2.00
CA GLY A 48 13.53 2.05 -2.38
C GLY A 48 14.91 1.40 -2.39
N PHE A 49 14.96 0.14 -1.97
CA PHE A 49 16.08 -0.77 -2.16
C PHE A 49 15.56 -2.04 -2.83
N ALA A 50 16.24 -2.51 -3.87
CA ALA A 50 15.88 -3.77 -4.51
C ALA A 50 17.10 -4.52 -5.04
N THR A 51 16.93 -5.83 -5.21
CA THR A 51 17.98 -6.72 -5.72
C THR A 51 18.25 -6.57 -7.22
N SER A 52 17.36 -5.89 -7.94
CA SER A 52 17.47 -5.59 -9.37
C SER A 52 16.96 -4.18 -9.65
N ARG A 53 17.33 -3.64 -10.82
CA ARG A 53 16.88 -2.30 -11.23
C ARG A 53 15.39 -2.31 -11.57
N GLU A 54 14.92 -3.40 -12.15
CA GLU A 54 13.55 -3.65 -12.55
C GLU A 54 12.65 -3.67 -11.31
N ALA A 55 13.00 -4.46 -10.29
CA ALA A 55 12.26 -4.51 -9.03
C ALA A 55 12.28 -3.16 -8.31
N LEU A 56 13.39 -2.41 -8.35
CA LEU A 56 13.45 -1.08 -7.75
C LEU A 56 12.41 -0.14 -8.37
N TRP A 57 12.35 -0.10 -9.70
CA TRP A 57 11.37 0.70 -10.42
C TRP A 57 9.94 0.23 -10.15
N THR A 58 9.70 -1.09 -10.13
CA THR A 58 8.37 -1.64 -9.82
C THR A 58 7.89 -1.21 -8.44
N VAL A 59 8.71 -1.35 -7.39
CA VAL A 59 8.28 -1.00 -6.03
C VAL A 59 8.14 0.52 -5.86
N LEU A 60 9.00 1.33 -6.49
CA LEU A 60 8.84 2.79 -6.50
C LEU A 60 7.54 3.23 -7.19
N LEU A 61 7.21 2.63 -8.34
CA LEU A 61 6.02 2.97 -9.12
C LEU A 61 4.73 2.57 -8.38
N ILE A 62 4.72 1.40 -7.74
CA ILE A 62 3.64 0.96 -6.83
C ILE A 62 3.49 1.96 -5.68
N THR A 63 4.59 2.35 -5.03
CA THR A 63 4.56 3.29 -3.91
C THR A 63 4.00 4.65 -4.34
N LEU A 64 4.41 5.15 -5.51
CA LEU A 64 3.90 6.39 -6.07
C LEU A 64 2.39 6.33 -6.34
N LEU A 65 1.89 5.22 -6.89
CA LEU A 65 0.46 5.01 -7.11
C LEU A 65 -0.34 5.01 -5.81
N VAL A 66 0.16 4.34 -4.77
CA VAL A 66 -0.49 4.31 -3.45
C VAL A 66 -0.52 5.71 -2.83
N LEU A 67 0.59 6.47 -2.90
CA LEU A 67 0.64 7.85 -2.43
C LEU A 67 -0.36 8.75 -3.18
N LEU A 68 -0.49 8.57 -4.50
CA LEU A 68 -1.44 9.31 -5.32
C LEU A 68 -2.90 8.99 -4.94
N MET A 69 -3.21 7.71 -4.73
CA MET A 69 -4.53 7.28 -4.25
C MET A 69 -4.85 7.86 -2.86
N MET A 70 -3.88 7.84 -1.93
CA MET A 70 -4.04 8.48 -0.63
C MET A 70 -4.28 9.99 -0.74
N LEU A 71 -3.56 10.67 -1.63
CA LEU A 71 -3.73 12.11 -1.86
C LEU A 71 -5.13 12.40 -2.40
N ILE A 72 -5.60 11.65 -3.39
CA ILE A 72 -6.96 11.80 -3.94
C ILE A 72 -8.00 11.53 -2.87
N TYR A 73 -7.83 10.49 -2.06
CA TYR A 73 -8.73 10.19 -0.95
C TYR A 73 -8.77 11.32 0.07
N TYR A 74 -7.62 11.88 0.46
CA TYR A 74 -7.53 13.01 1.38
C TYR A 74 -8.18 14.27 0.82
N LEU A 75 -7.97 14.57 -0.47
CA LEU A 75 -8.60 15.70 -1.16
C LEU A 75 -10.12 15.52 -1.26
N CYS A 76 -10.58 14.30 -1.55
CA CYS A 76 -11.99 13.98 -1.58
C CYS A 76 -12.62 14.14 -0.19
N LEU A 77 -11.97 13.62 0.85
CA LEU A 77 -12.43 13.76 2.22
C LEU A 77 -12.47 15.25 2.64
N THR A 78 -11.41 16.01 2.44
CA THR A 78 -11.38 17.42 2.84
C THR A 78 -12.39 18.29 2.08
N ASN A 79 -12.68 17.99 0.81
CA ASN A 79 -13.71 18.70 0.03
C ASN A 79 -15.14 18.22 0.30
N LEU A 80 -15.34 16.99 0.81
CA LEU A 80 -16.65 16.45 1.17
C LEU A 80 -17.16 16.97 2.53
N TRP A 81 -16.25 17.49 3.38
CA TRP A 81 -16.56 18.01 4.73
C TRP A 81 -16.55 19.55 4.82
N ARG A 82 -16.39 20.26 3.70
CA ARG A 82 -16.65 21.72 3.57
C ARG A 82 -18.01 21.96 2.96
#